data_AF-A0A528JFF2-F1
#
_entry.id   AF-A0A528JFF2-F1
#
_cell.length_a   1.000
_cell.length_b   1.000
_cell.length_c   1.000
_cell.angle_alpha   90.00
_cell.angle_beta   90.00
_cell.angle_gamma   90.00
#
_symmetry.space_group_name_H-M   'P 1'
#
loop_
_entity.id
_entity.type
_entity.pdbx_description
1 polymer ?
#
loop_
_entity_poly.entity_id
_entity_poly.type
_entity_poly.pdbx_seq_one_letter_code
_entity_poly.pdbx_strand_id
1 'polypeptide(L)'
;MKRYPTPEKPGHYWGKLVHPSGMPEGEEWKSPDWEVVQVDINDYAGKVGDREYLGVHVPGIAHTQWVEDFIWGPRIPDFRDERDQSGLTEKELKAQGARCGCRGADDMCVCQNVTDTTTRAERAQRGRR
;
A
#
# COMPACT_ATOMS: atom_id res chain seq x y z
N MET A 1 20.25 10.61 -14.67
CA MET A 1 19.19 10.18 -13.73
C MET A 1 19.09 8.66 -13.79
N LYS A 2 18.96 7.99 -12.64
CA LYS A 2 18.76 6.53 -12.60
C LYS A 2 17.37 6.23 -13.18
N ARG A 3 17.28 5.51 -14.29
CA ARG A 3 15.99 5.03 -14.81
C ARG A 3 15.54 3.86 -13.95
N TYR A 4 14.35 3.95 -13.37
CA TYR A 4 13.70 2.83 -12.71
C TYR A 4 12.90 2.03 -13.75
N PRO A 5 12.76 0.71 -13.58
CA PRO A 5 11.98 -0.10 -14.49
C PRO A 5 10.49 0.23 -14.36
N THR A 6 9.73 -0.08 -15.42
CA THR A 6 8.27 -0.08 -15.39
C THR A 6 7.76 -1.04 -14.31
N PRO A 7 6.73 -0.69 -13.53
CA PRO A 7 6.13 -1.58 -12.55
C PRO A 7 5.59 -2.86 -13.18
N GLU A 8 5.93 -4.00 -12.59
CA GLU A 8 5.42 -5.33 -12.97
C GLU A 8 4.36 -5.84 -11.97
N LYS A 9 4.08 -5.07 -10.91
CA LYS A 9 3.19 -5.48 -9.82
C LYS A 9 2.49 -4.29 -9.16
N PRO A 10 1.32 -4.53 -8.52
CA PRO A 10 0.61 -3.50 -7.78
C PRO A 10 1.41 -2.86 -6.63
N GLY A 11 1.00 -1.66 -6.25
CA GLY A 11 1.54 -0.91 -5.12
C GLY A 11 1.69 0.58 -5.41
N HIS A 12 2.41 1.27 -4.53
CA HIS A 12 2.65 2.71 -4.66
C HIS A 12 4.04 2.97 -5.23
N TYR A 13 4.12 3.92 -6.16
CA TYR A 13 5.35 4.28 -6.85
C TYR A 13 5.44 5.79 -7.01
N TRP A 14 6.67 6.31 -7.03
CA TRP A 14 6.89 7.62 -7.63
C TRP A 14 6.74 7.51 -9.14
N GLY A 15 5.90 8.34 -9.73
CA GLY A 15 5.67 8.40 -11.17
C GLY A 15 5.56 9.84 -11.64
N LYS A 16 5.91 10.07 -12.91
CA LYS A 16 5.64 11.33 -13.61
C LYS A 16 4.89 11.02 -14.88
N LEU A 17 3.63 11.46 -14.98
CA LEU A 17 2.82 11.26 -16.18
C LEU A 17 3.35 12.15 -17.30
N VAL A 18 3.65 11.55 -18.45
CA VAL A 18 4.23 12.24 -19.61
C VAL A 18 3.39 12.09 -20.88
N HIS A 19 2.59 11.03 -20.97
CA HIS A 19 1.75 10.74 -22.13
C HIS A 19 0.34 10.33 -21.69
N PRO A 20 -0.51 11.24 -21.19
CA PRO A 20 -1.80 10.86 -20.67
C PRO A 20 -2.69 10.17 -21.71
N SER A 21 -3.26 9.05 -21.30
CA SER A 21 -4.35 8.39 -21.99
C SER A 21 -5.66 9.16 -21.83
N GLY A 22 -6.39 9.31 -22.95
CA GLY A 22 -7.68 9.99 -22.97
C GLY A 22 -7.62 11.51 -22.90
N MET A 23 -6.46 12.11 -23.21
CA MET A 23 -6.29 13.56 -23.25
C MET A 23 -7.19 14.18 -24.36
N PRO A 24 -7.95 15.26 -24.05
CA PRO A 24 -8.68 16.01 -25.07
C PRO A 24 -7.74 16.57 -26.15
N GLU A 25 -8.22 16.63 -27.38
CA GLU A 25 -7.45 17.19 -28.49
C GLU A 25 -7.11 18.66 -28.24
N GLY A 26 -5.85 19.04 -28.44
CA GLY A 26 -5.37 20.42 -28.28
C GLY A 26 -4.96 20.81 -26.86
N GLU A 27 -5.11 19.91 -25.89
CA GLU A 27 -4.60 20.10 -24.54
C GLU A 27 -3.24 19.39 -24.37
N GLU A 28 -2.35 19.93 -23.53
CA GLU A 28 -1.06 19.29 -23.21
C GLU A 28 -0.99 19.06 -21.70
N TRP A 29 -1.78 18.10 -21.22
CA TRP A 29 -1.77 17.71 -19.81
C TRP A 29 -0.57 16.80 -19.57
N LYS A 30 0.26 17.12 -18.59
CA LYS A 30 1.33 16.24 -18.08
C LYS A 30 1.61 16.64 -16.64
N SER A 31 2.08 15.70 -15.83
CA SER A 31 2.39 16.04 -14.44
C SER A 31 3.55 17.04 -14.44
N PRO A 32 3.42 18.20 -13.77
CA PRO A 32 4.48 19.19 -13.71
C PRO A 32 5.71 18.61 -12.99
N ASP A 33 5.49 17.76 -12.00
CA ASP A 33 6.52 17.11 -11.21
C ASP A 33 6.20 15.62 -10.97
N TRP A 34 7.06 14.96 -10.20
CA TRP A 34 6.85 13.62 -9.68
C TRP A 34 5.77 13.59 -8.60
N GLU A 35 4.95 12.55 -8.62
CA GLU A 35 3.92 12.32 -7.63
C GLU A 35 3.85 10.85 -7.22
N VAL A 36 3.20 10.60 -6.10
CA VAL A 36 2.90 9.23 -5.67
C VAL A 36 1.64 8.77 -6.40
N VAL A 37 1.79 7.71 -7.18
CA VAL A 37 0.69 7.07 -7.90
C VAL A 37 0.47 5.65 -7.38
N GLN A 38 -0.76 5.19 -7.51
CA GLN A 38 -1.13 3.81 -7.19
C GLN A 38 -1.22 3.00 -8.47
N VAL A 39 -0.52 1.86 -8.51
CA VAL A 39 -0.61 0.86 -9.57
C VAL A 39 -1.45 -0.29 -9.05
N ASP A 40 -2.51 -0.65 -9.76
CA ASP A 40 -3.42 -1.74 -9.40
C ASP A 40 -3.63 -2.70 -10.58
N ILE A 41 -4.19 -3.88 -10.28
CA ILE A 41 -4.66 -4.80 -11.32
C ILE A 41 -5.93 -4.20 -11.91
N ASN A 42 -5.86 -3.80 -13.17
CA ASN A 42 -7.00 -3.25 -13.92
C ASN A 42 -7.85 -4.37 -14.52
N ASP A 43 -7.22 -5.41 -15.07
CA ASP A 43 -7.91 -6.58 -15.62
C ASP A 43 -7.51 -7.87 -14.88
N TYR A 44 -8.36 -8.32 -13.96
CA TYR A 44 -8.17 -9.56 -13.22
C TYR A 44 -8.29 -10.83 -14.08
N ALA A 45 -8.93 -10.76 -15.25
CA ALA A 45 -9.03 -11.85 -16.21
C ALA A 45 -7.92 -11.81 -17.28
N GLY A 46 -7.21 -10.69 -17.38
CA GLY A 46 -6.13 -10.45 -18.33
C GLY A 46 -4.84 -11.20 -17.99
N LYS A 47 -3.88 -11.18 -18.92
CA LYS A 47 -2.59 -11.84 -18.70
C LYS A 47 -1.59 -10.87 -18.10
N VAL A 48 -0.82 -11.35 -17.13
CA VAL A 48 0.31 -10.60 -16.57
C VAL A 48 1.26 -10.21 -17.70
N GLY A 49 1.56 -8.91 -17.79
CA GLY A 49 2.42 -8.33 -18.82
C GLY A 49 1.67 -7.74 -20.01
N ASP A 50 0.36 -7.99 -20.15
CA ASP A 50 -0.46 -7.27 -21.12
C ASP A 50 -0.59 -5.80 -20.71
N ARG A 51 -0.66 -4.90 -21.69
CA ARG A 51 -0.74 -3.44 -21.48
C ARG A 51 -1.86 -3.03 -20.53
N GLU A 52 -3.01 -3.68 -20.63
CA GLU A 52 -4.23 -3.35 -19.88
C GLU A 52 -4.32 -4.09 -18.54
N TYR A 53 -3.36 -4.99 -18.24
CA TYR A 53 -3.37 -5.76 -17.00
C TYR A 53 -3.18 -4.87 -15.77
N LEU A 54 -2.27 -3.89 -15.85
CA LEU A 54 -2.03 -2.91 -14.80
C LEU A 54 -2.59 -1.54 -15.20
N GLY A 55 -3.26 -0.90 -14.26
CA GLY A 55 -3.73 0.48 -14.35
C GLY A 55 -3.02 1.37 -13.33
N VAL A 56 -2.88 2.66 -13.67
CA VAL A 56 -2.30 3.67 -12.80
C VAL A 56 -3.37 4.70 -12.43
N HIS A 57 -3.60 4.85 -11.13
CA HIS A 57 -4.44 5.89 -10.57
C HIS A 57 -3.59 7.11 -10.22
N VAL A 58 -3.90 8.24 -10.85
CA VAL A 58 -3.23 9.52 -10.63
C VAL A 58 -4.19 10.47 -9.91
N PRO A 59 -3.81 11.05 -8.77
CA PRO A 59 -4.65 12.03 -8.08
C PRO A 59 -5.09 13.17 -9.01
N GLY A 60 -6.40 13.43 -9.06
CA GLY A 60 -6.96 14.50 -9.88
C GLY A 60 -7.23 14.14 -11.35
N ILE A 61 -6.86 12.93 -11.80
CA ILE A 61 -7.19 12.43 -13.14
C ILE A 61 -8.25 11.33 -13.02
N ALA A 62 -9.40 11.53 -13.64
CA ALA A 62 -10.53 10.61 -13.54
C ALA A 62 -10.30 9.29 -14.28
N HIS A 63 -9.57 9.32 -15.40
CA HIS A 63 -9.32 8.16 -16.24
C HIS A 63 -8.09 7.38 -15.78
N THR A 64 -8.20 6.05 -15.76
CA THR A 64 -7.05 5.15 -15.61
C THR A 64 -5.99 5.45 -16.66
N GLN A 65 -4.74 5.56 -16.22
CA GLN A 65 -3.58 5.73 -17.10
C GLN A 65 -2.83 4.40 -17.23
N TRP A 66 -2.07 4.20 -18.31
CA TRP A 66 -1.33 2.95 -18.50
C TRP A 66 0.08 3.06 -17.96
N VAL A 67 0.69 1.92 -17.63
CA VAL A 67 2.06 1.91 -17.08
C VAL A 67 3.11 2.48 -18.04
N GLU A 68 2.82 2.50 -19.33
CA GLU A 68 3.67 3.06 -20.39
C GLU A 68 3.61 4.59 -20.47
N ASP A 69 2.59 5.22 -19.87
CA ASP A 69 2.32 6.66 -19.98
C ASP A 69 3.25 7.50 -19.06
N PHE A 70 4.12 6.85 -18.29
CA PHE A 70 4.89 7.44 -17.20
C PHE A 70 6.40 7.26 -17.35
N ILE A 71 7.12 8.19 -16.72
CA ILE A 71 8.50 7.95 -16.26
C ILE A 71 8.42 7.49 -14.81
N TRP A 72 9.10 6.39 -14.48
CA TRP A 72 9.02 5.74 -13.17
C TRP A 72 10.20 6.08 -12.25
N GLY A 73 9.87 6.18 -10.97
CA GLY A 73 10.76 6.33 -9.83
C GLY A 73 10.73 5.09 -8.95
N PRO A 74 11.30 5.15 -7.74
CA PRO A 74 11.33 4.01 -6.84
C PRO A 74 9.92 3.60 -6.37
N ARG A 75 9.73 2.29 -6.15
CA ARG A 75 8.59 1.75 -5.40
C ARG A 75 8.62 2.30 -3.98
N ILE A 76 7.48 2.76 -3.51
CA ILE A 76 7.28 3.17 -2.13
C ILE A 76 7.02 1.92 -1.30
N PRO A 77 7.74 1.70 -0.19
CA PRO A 77 7.45 0.60 0.71
C PRO A 77 5.98 0.66 1.12
N ASP A 78 5.31 -0.50 1.09
CA ASP A 78 3.92 -0.59 1.54
C ASP A 78 3.85 -0.07 2.98
N PHE A 79 2.92 0.86 3.23
CA PHE A 79 2.70 1.38 4.58
C PHE A 79 2.19 0.23 5.43
N ARG A 80 3.08 -0.33 6.26
CA ARG A 80 2.68 -1.27 7.30
C ARG A 80 2.36 -0.44 8.51
N ASP A 81 1.07 -0.26 8.76
CA ASP A 81 0.67 0.22 10.07
C ASP A 81 1.17 -0.80 11.11
N GLU A 82 1.84 -0.35 12.17
CA GLU A 82 2.23 -1.24 13.27
C GLU A 82 1.00 -1.89 13.93
N ARG A 83 -0.19 -1.30 13.72
CA ARG A 83 -1.51 -1.84 14.09
C ARG A 83 -2.01 -2.95 13.14
N ASP A 84 -1.51 -3.03 11.91
CA ASP A 84 -1.86 -4.03 10.88
C ASP A 84 -0.97 -5.28 10.93
N GLN A 85 -0.07 -5.39 11.91
CA GLN A 85 0.47 -6.72 12.22
C GLN A 85 -0.71 -7.62 12.58
N SER A 86 -0.73 -8.82 11.98
CA SER A 86 -1.69 -9.88 12.28
C SER A 86 -2.04 -9.90 13.77
N GLY A 87 -3.32 -10.13 14.07
CA GLY A 87 -3.88 -10.08 15.42
C GLY A 87 -2.99 -10.76 16.46
N LEU A 88 -3.24 -10.46 17.74
CA LEU A 88 -2.44 -10.99 18.85
C LEU A 88 -2.13 -12.48 18.64
N THR A 89 -0.85 -12.84 18.59
CA THR A 89 -0.47 -14.27 18.62
C THR A 89 -1.06 -14.90 19.89
N GLU A 90 -1.26 -16.21 19.93
CA GLU A 90 -1.84 -16.87 21.12
C GLU A 90 -1.09 -16.50 22.42
N LYS A 91 0.24 -16.35 22.34
CA LYS A 91 1.07 -15.92 23.47
C LYS A 91 0.77 -14.47 23.87
N GLU A 92 0.66 -13.57 22.92
CA GLU A 92 0.32 -12.16 23.17
C GLU A 92 -1.12 -12.02 23.68
N LEU A 93 -2.06 -12.78 23.12
CA LEU A 93 -3.46 -12.81 23.53
C LEU A 93 -3.57 -13.22 25.00
N LYS A 94 -2.90 -14.31 25.39
CA LYS A 94 -2.85 -14.79 26.79
C LYS A 94 -2.18 -13.78 27.72
N ALA A 95 -1.02 -13.23 27.32
CA ALA A 95 -0.28 -12.27 28.15
C ALA A 95 -1.05 -10.95 28.33
N GLN A 96 -1.70 -10.47 27.27
CA GLN A 96 -2.50 -9.25 27.29
C GLN A 96 -3.82 -9.45 28.03
N GLY A 97 -4.49 -10.60 27.83
CA GLY A 97 -5.68 -10.99 28.58
C GLY A 97 -5.44 -11.01 30.08
N ALA A 98 -4.29 -11.51 30.54
CA ALA A 98 -3.93 -11.52 31.97
C ALA A 98 -3.82 -10.12 32.61
N ARG A 99 -3.47 -9.09 31.82
CA ARG A 99 -3.39 -7.68 32.25
C ARG A 99 -4.73 -6.96 32.15
N CYS A 100 -5.64 -7.45 31.31
CA CYS A 100 -6.92 -6.83 31.06
C CYS A 100 -7.93 -7.11 32.16
N GLY A 101 -8.86 -6.17 32.39
CA GLY A 101 -9.95 -6.35 33.36
C GLY A 101 -10.85 -7.55 33.04
N CYS A 102 -10.99 -7.93 31.76
CA CYS A 102 -11.74 -9.11 31.34
C CYS A 102 -11.00 -10.44 31.59
N ARG A 103 -9.73 -10.40 32.00
CA ARG A 103 -8.86 -11.57 32.21
C ARG A 103 -8.74 -12.52 31.00
N GLY A 104 -9.07 -12.03 29.80
CA GLY A 104 -9.10 -12.83 28.57
C GLY A 104 -10.33 -13.73 28.41
N ALA A 105 -11.39 -13.50 29.19
CA ALA A 105 -12.62 -14.30 29.14
C ALA A 105 -13.68 -13.75 28.16
N ASP A 106 -13.47 -12.56 27.61
CA ASP A 106 -14.38 -11.87 26.69
C ASP A 106 -13.65 -11.64 25.36
N ASP A 107 -14.02 -12.41 24.35
CA ASP A 107 -13.47 -12.39 22.98
C ASP A 107 -13.85 -11.11 22.23
N MET A 108 -14.92 -10.43 22.65
CA MET A 108 -15.32 -9.13 22.12
C MET A 108 -14.61 -7.97 22.82
N CYS A 109 -13.85 -8.23 23.90
CA CYS A 109 -13.12 -7.19 24.58
C CYS A 109 -12.05 -6.58 23.68
N VAL A 110 -11.96 -5.25 23.63
CA VAL A 110 -10.98 -4.52 22.80
C VAL A 110 -9.54 -4.96 23.09
N CYS A 111 -9.24 -5.33 24.34
CA CYS A 111 -7.92 -5.82 24.74
C CYS A 111 -7.60 -7.25 24.24
N GLN A 112 -8.53 -7.96 23.60
CA GLN A 112 -8.27 -9.23 22.90
C GLN A 112 -8.12 -9.04 21.39
N ASN A 113 -8.51 -7.88 20.86
CA ASN A 113 -8.56 -7.62 19.42
C ASN A 113 -7.56 -6.57 18.94
N VAL A 114 -7.00 -5.77 19.85
CA VAL A 114 -6.05 -4.70 19.53
C VAL A 114 -4.82 -4.82 20.42
N THR A 115 -3.62 -4.64 19.87
CA THR A 115 -2.38 -4.63 20.67
C THR A 115 -2.37 -3.48 21.68
N ASP A 116 -2.15 -3.81 22.96
CA ASP A 116 -1.95 -2.81 24.01
C ASP A 116 -0.54 -2.19 23.94
N THR A 117 -0.33 -1.12 24.72
CA THR A 117 0.93 -0.38 24.75
C THR A 117 2.12 -1.27 25.11
N THR A 118 1.94 -2.24 26.02
CA THR A 118 3.01 -3.15 26.45
C THR A 118 3.40 -4.11 25.33
N THR A 119 2.41 -4.76 24.69
CA THR A 119 2.61 -5.67 23.57
C THR A 119 3.27 -4.95 22.39
N ARG A 120 2.90 -3.69 22.11
CA ARG A 120 3.57 -2.86 21.08
C ARG A 120 5.04 -2.60 21.43
N ALA A 121 5.33 -2.25 22.67
CA ALA A 121 6.71 -2.01 23.11
C ALA A 121 7.58 -3.28 23.02
N GLU A 122 7.04 -4.44 23.38
CA GLU A 122 7.73 -5.73 23.26
C GLU A 122 8.02 -6.10 21.80
N ARG A 123 7.04 -5.91 20.89
CA ARG A 123 7.22 -6.10 19.45
C ARG A 123 8.31 -5.19 18.89
N ALA A 124 8.32 -3.92 19.28
CA ALA A 124 9.33 -2.95 18.86
C ALA A 124 10.74 -3.33 19.34
N GLN A 125 10.88 -3.90 20.54
CA GLN A 125 12.17 -4.40 21.03
C GLN A 125 12.64 -5.65 20.27
N ARG A 126 11.72 -6.55 19.89
CA ARG A 126 12.05 -7.75 19.12
C ARG A 126 12.51 -7.43 17.70
N GLY A 127 11.91 -6.43 17.05
CA GLY A 127 12.26 -6.02 15.68
C GLY A 127 13.59 -5.27 15.55
N ARG A 128 14.25 -4.91 16.67
CA ARG A 128 15.55 -4.22 16.70
C ARG A 128 16.74 -5.18 16.85
N ARG A 129 16.52 -6.49 16.89
CA ARG A 129 17.57 -7.52 16.98
C ARG A 129 17.92 -8.08 15.62
#